data_AF-A0A829GQS0-F1
#
_entry.id   AF-A0A829GQS0-F1
#
_cell.length_a   1.000
_cell.length_b   1.000
_cell.length_c   1.000
_cell.angle_alpha   90.00
_cell.angle_beta   90.00
_cell.angle_gamma   90.00
#
_symmetry.space_group_name_H-M   'P 1'
#
loop_
_entity.id
_entity.type
_entity.pdbx_description
1 polymer ?
#
loop_
_entity_poly.entity_id
_entity_poly.type
_entity_poly.pdbx_seq_one_letter_code
_entity_poly.pdbx_strand_id
1 'polypeptide(L)' 'VLSMWDGAKLIGFARCLTDFEYCCYLSDLLILPAYEGHHLGRQLMTTLQAYIGPRVTLSLKAADSAIGFYERIGC' A
#
# COMPACT_ATOMS: atom_id res chain seq x y z
N VAL A 1 6.28 4.07 7.65
CA VAL A 1 6.34 4.17 6.16
C VAL A 1 6.99 2.91 5.65
N LEU A 2 6.42 2.27 4.64
CA LEU A 2 7.00 1.14 3.93
C LEU A 2 7.53 1.64 2.57
N SER A 3 8.76 1.31 2.22
CA SER A 3 9.39 1.76 0.97
C SER A 3 9.88 0.57 0.16
N MET A 4 9.92 0.74 -1.16
CA MET A 4 10.37 -0.26 -2.12
C MET A 4 11.50 0.31 -2.97
N TRP A 5 12.57 -0.47 -3.10
CA TRP A 5 13.82 -0.03 -3.72
C TRP A 5 14.29 -0.99 -4.80
N ASP A 6 14.81 -0.42 -5.89
CA ASP A 6 15.56 -1.12 -6.94
C ASP A 6 17.02 -0.67 -6.83
N GLY A 7 17.82 -1.47 -6.11
CA GLY A 7 19.16 -1.06 -5.67
C GLY A 7 19.09 0.19 -4.80
N ALA A 8 19.69 1.29 -5.28
CA ALA A 8 19.69 2.59 -4.60
C ALA A 8 18.51 3.50 -5.00
N LYS A 9 17.63 3.06 -5.90
CA LYS A 9 16.53 3.87 -6.42
C LYS A 9 15.25 3.58 -5.65
N LEU A 10 14.64 4.59 -5.04
CA LEU A 10 13.30 4.48 -4.46
C LEU A 10 12.27 4.40 -5.60
N ILE A 11 11.60 3.25 -5.74
CA ILE A 11 10.66 3.00 -6.83
C ILE A 11 9.19 3.05 -6.41
N GLY A 12 8.92 3.07 -5.10
CA GLY A 12 7.56 3.20 -4.58
C GLY A 12 7.53 3.21 -3.06
N PHE A 13 6.39 3.61 -2.50
CA PHE A 13 6.16 3.60 -1.07
C PHE A 13 4.68 3.53 -0.70
N ALA A 14 4.43 3.11 0.54
CA ALA A 14 3.15 3.22 1.22
C ALA A 14 3.35 3.97 2.56
N ARG A 15 2.54 4.99 2.79
CA ARG A 15 2.56 5.75 4.05
C ARG A 15 1.28 5.51 4.82
N CYS A 16 1.44 5.04 6.05
CA CYS A 16 0.32 4.66 6.91
C CYS A 16 0.49 5.25 8.31
N LEU A 17 -0.64 5.55 8.94
CA LEU A 17 -0.74 5.85 10.38
C LEU A 17 -1.45 4.68 11.05
N THR A 18 -0.84 4.07 12.06
CA THR A 18 -1.43 2.92 12.74
C THR A 18 -1.06 2.90 14.21
N ASP A 19 -1.96 2.37 15.04
CA ASP A 19 -1.73 2.07 16.45
C ASP A 19 -1.28 0.62 16.68
N PHE A 20 -1.17 -0.18 15.62
CA PHE A 20 -0.81 -1.60 15.61
C PHE A 20 -1.77 -2.54 16.36
N GLU A 21 -2.96 -2.07 16.76
CA GLU A 21 -3.93 -2.89 17.49
C GLU A 21 -5.31 -2.84 16.87
N TYR A 22 -5.82 -1.65 16.51
CA TYR A 22 -7.18 -1.46 16.03
C TYR A 22 -7.24 -1.05 14.57
N CYS A 23 -6.47 -0.03 14.17
CA CYS A 23 -6.59 0.52 12.81
C CYS A 23 -5.26 0.93 12.18
N CYS A 24 -5.26 0.91 10.86
CA CYS A 24 -4.22 1.43 10.00
C CYS A 24 -4.88 2.27 8.90
N TYR A 25 -4.55 3.56 8.85
CA TYR A 25 -4.97 4.46 7.79
C TYR A 25 -3.86 4.58 6.75
N LEU A 26 -4.11 4.12 5.52
CA LEU A 26 -3.23 4.32 4.37
C LEU A 26 -3.47 5.71 3.78
N SER A 27 -2.49 6.58 3.95
CA SER A 27 -2.51 7.95 3.44
C SER A 27 -2.08 8.01 1.98
N ASP A 28 -0.97 7.35 1.64
CA ASP A 28 -0.41 7.37 0.27
C ASP A 28 0.03 5.97 -0.15
N LEU A 29 -0.18 5.64 -1.42
CA LEU A 29 0.40 4.50 -2.12
C LEU A 29 0.84 4.95 -3.50
N LEU A 30 2.14 4.91 -3.77
CA LEU A 30 2.72 5.41 -5.01
C LEU A 30 3.78 4.44 -5.53
N ILE A 31 3.76 4.21 -6.85
CA ILE A 31 4.78 3.49 -7.61
C ILE A 31 5.23 4.43 -8.73
N LEU A 32 6.53 4.45 -9.04
CA LEU A 32 7.02 5.23 -10.17
C LEU A 32 6.39 4.71 -11.49
N PRO A 33 5.95 5.59 -12.41
CA PRO A 33 5.28 5.18 -13.66
C PRO A 33 6.06 4.15 -14.49
N ALA A 34 7.39 4.25 -14.49
CA ALA A 34 8.28 3.32 -15.19
C ALA A 34 8.22 1.87 -14.65
N TYR A 35 7.61 1.66 -13.48
CA TYR A 35 7.45 0.37 -12.81
C TYR A 35 5.97 -0.01 -12.62
N GLU A 36 5.03 0.72 -13.23
CA GLU A 36 3.61 0.35 -13.25
C GLU A 36 3.38 -0.96 -14.02
N GLY A 37 2.28 -1.66 -13.74
CA GLY A 37 1.95 -2.94 -14.39
C GLY A 37 2.69 -4.17 -13.84
N HIS A 38 3.75 -3.99 -13.04
CA HIS A 38 4.51 -5.09 -12.42
C HIS A 38 3.91 -5.60 -11.08
N HIS A 39 2.65 -5.31 -10.80
CA HIS A 39 1.96 -5.68 -9.55
C HIS A 39 2.62 -5.18 -8.25
N LEU A 40 3.54 -4.22 -8.31
CA LEU A 40 4.28 -3.71 -7.15
C LEU A 40 3.39 -3.05 -6.09
N GLY A 41 2.33 -2.35 -6.53
CA GLY A 41 1.34 -1.79 -5.61
C GLY A 41 0.63 -2.88 -4.79
N ARG A 42 0.30 -4.02 -5.41
CA ARG A 42 -0.24 -5.19 -4.70
C ARG A 42 0.78 -5.74 -3.72
N GLN A 43 2.05 -5.87 -4.12
CA GLN A 43 3.11 -6.38 -3.26
C GLN A 43 3.34 -5.49 -2.02
N LEU A 44 3.33 -4.16 -2.18
CA LEU A 44 3.38 -3.22 -1.06
C LEU A 44 2.22 -3.44 -0.10
N MET A 45 1.00 -3.59 -0.62
CA MET A 45 -0.21 -3.76 0.19
C MET A 45 -0.23 -5.11 0.91
N THR A 46 0.19 -6.20 0.26
CA THR A 46 0.35 -7.50 0.91
C THR A 46 1.40 -7.45 2.02
N THR A 47 2.53 -6.78 1.77
CA THR A 47 3.58 -6.61 2.79
C THR A 47 3.08 -5.79 3.97
N LEU A 48 2.35 -4.69 3.71
CA LEU A 48 1.74 -3.87 4.75
C LEU A 48 0.74 -4.66 5.60
N GLN A 49 -0.17 -5.40 4.96
CA GLN A 49 -1.18 -6.22 5.66
C GLN A 49 -0.52 -7.30 6.53
N ALA A 50 0.51 -7.97 6.00
CA ALA A 50 1.28 -8.95 6.76
C ALA A 50 2.00 -8.31 7.97
N TYR A 51 2.49 -7.08 7.81
CA TYR A 51 3.20 -6.35 8.86
C TYR A 51 2.27 -5.87 9.99
N ILE A 52 1.10 -5.30 9.66
CA ILE A 52 0.15 -4.83 10.68
C ILE A 52 -0.65 -5.99 11.31
N GLY A 53 -0.74 -7.13 10.62
CA GLY A 53 -1.39 -8.33 11.11
C GLY A 53 -2.92 -8.32 10.93
N PRO A 54 -3.56 -9.49 11.08
CA PRO A 54 -4.96 -9.71 10.68
C PRO A 54 -5.99 -9.06 11.60
N ARG A 55 -5.58 -8.56 12.79
CA ARG A 55 -6.48 -7.91 13.76
C ARG A 55 -6.67 -6.42 13.48
N VAL A 56 -5.79 -5.81 12.68
CA VAL A 56 -5.78 -4.38 12.41
C VAL A 56 -6.62 -4.08 11.17
N THR A 57 -7.61 -3.22 11.31
CA THR A 57 -8.45 -2.80 10.18
C THR A 57 -7.69 -1.80 9.31
N LEU A 58 -7.48 -2.13 8.04
CA LEU A 58 -6.89 -1.23 7.06
C LEU A 58 -7.97 -0.36 6.42
N SER A 59 -7.79 0.96 6.45
CA SER A 59 -8.70 1.94 5.87
C SER A 59 -7.94 2.90 4.97
N LEU A 60 -8.59 3.38 3.90
CA LEU A 60 -8.01 4.32 2.95
C LEU A 60 -9.10 5.19 2.32
N LYS A 61 -8.69 6.30 1.74
CA LYS A 61 -9.56 7.11 0.88
C LYS A 61 -9.06 7.00 -0.56
N ALA A 62 -9.82 6.32 -1.40
CA ALA A 62 -9.52 6.19 -2.82
C ALA A 62 -10.09 7.39 -3.59
N ALA A 63 -9.36 7.86 -4.60
CA ALA A 63 -9.96 8.63 -5.68
C ALA A 63 -10.75 7.69 -6.60
N ASP A 64 -11.76 8.19 -7.30
CA ASP A 64 -12.64 7.37 -8.16
C ASP A 64 -11.87 6.52 -9.17
N SER A 65 -10.79 7.06 -9.74
CA SER A 65 -9.91 6.37 -10.69
C SER A 65 -9.14 5.19 -10.08
N ALA A 66 -9.01 5.14 -8.76
CA ALA A 66 -8.24 4.14 -8.02
C ALA A 66 -9.13 3.06 -7.35
N ILE A 67 -10.46 3.21 -7.33
CA ILE A 67 -11.37 2.26 -6.68
C ILE A 67 -11.16 0.84 -7.22
N GLY A 68 -11.21 0.66 -8.55
CA GLY A 68 -11.02 -0.66 -9.18
C GLY A 68 -9.61 -1.24 -8.99
N PHE A 69 -8.61 -0.43 -8.60
CA PHE A 69 -7.32 -0.96 -8.16
C PHE A 69 -7.44 -1.58 -6.77
N TYR A 70 -8.01 -0.86 -5.80
CA TYR A 70 -8.14 -1.31 -4.41
C TYR A 70 -9.08 -2.52 -4.29
N GLU A 71 -10.19 -2.55 -5.01
CA GLU A 71 -11.10 -3.71 -5.06
C GLU A 71 -10.38 -4.98 -5.54
N ARG A 72 -9.55 -4.87 -6.58
CA ARG A 72 -8.80 -6.01 -7.14
C ARG A 72 -7.74 -6.56 -6.20
N ILE A 73 -7.29 -5.80 -5.21
CA ILE A 73 -6.30 -6.26 -4.23
C ILE A 73 -6.92 -6.63 -2.88
N GLY A 74 -8.26 -6.64 -2.79
CA GLY A 74 -8.99 -7.06 -1.60
C GLY A 74 -8.95 -6.03 -0.48
N CYS A 75 -8.86 -4.75 -0.82
CA CYS A 75 -9.02 -3.63 0.10
C CYS A 75 -10.41 -2.99 -0.07
#